data_AF-A0A132H747-F1
#
_entry.id   AF-A0A132H747-F1
#
_cell.length_a   1.000
_cell.length_b   1.000
_cell.length_c   1.000
_cell.angle_alpha   90.00
_cell.angle_beta   90.00
_cell.angle_gamma   90.00
#
_symmetry.space_group_name_H-M   'P 1'
#
loop_
_entity.id
_entity.type
_entity.pdbx_description
1 polymer ?
#
loop_
_entity_poly.entity_id
_entity_poly.type
_entity_poly.pdbx_seq_one_letter_code
_entity_poly.pdbx_strand_id
1 'polypeptide(L)'
;MRPKNDFQRQVVAAMRKLHPATKRQMQWGYDNSVYFYAYRLKNGNTTCMECGHAFVTEGGMEETVCPHCGKRLTIKETKRQRLSQVGYFSIITAVDGMQVLRYFFIRTHQRKEEQSTYVCTEVMQRWIDKDGNTCTTSKLRAPFTYCIDDWLCGSNLEIRTHSTAFPIVDGCSVYPK
;
A
#
# COMPACT_ATOMS: atom_id res chain seq x y z
N MET A 1 -19.25 13.01 0.98
CA MET A 1 -20.05 14.16 0.43
C MET A 1 -21.17 13.62 -0.45
N ARG A 2 -22.35 14.26 -0.51
CA ARG A 2 -23.40 13.89 -1.48
C ARG A 2 -22.97 14.32 -2.91
N PRO A 3 -23.27 13.52 -3.95
CA PRO A 3 -22.99 13.90 -5.33
C PRO A 3 -23.74 15.18 -5.71
N LYS A 4 -23.04 16.13 -6.34
CA LYS A 4 -23.53 17.47 -6.68
C LYS A 4 -23.86 17.65 -8.16
N ASN A 5 -23.32 16.80 -9.03
CA ASN A 5 -23.53 16.85 -10.47
C ASN A 5 -23.74 15.45 -11.05
N ASP A 6 -24.13 15.39 -12.33
CA ASP A 6 -24.45 14.12 -13.01
C ASP A 6 -23.27 13.17 -13.05
N PHE A 7 -22.07 13.69 -13.32
CA PHE A 7 -20.87 12.87 -13.34
C PHE A 7 -20.58 12.23 -11.98
N GLN A 8 -20.71 12.98 -10.87
CA GLN A 8 -20.58 12.44 -9.53
C GLN A 8 -21.64 11.38 -9.20
N ARG A 9 -22.87 11.53 -9.72
CA ARG A 9 -23.92 10.49 -9.58
C ARG A 9 -23.56 9.23 -10.35
N GLN A 10 -23.02 9.35 -11.57
CA GLN A 10 -22.54 8.23 -12.38
C GLN A 10 -21.39 7.49 -11.67
N VAL A 11 -20.43 8.23 -11.11
CA VAL A 11 -19.32 7.67 -10.33
C VAL A 11 -19.84 6.84 -9.16
N VAL A 12 -20.75 7.38 -8.34
CA VAL A 12 -21.33 6.64 -7.20
C VAL A 12 -22.06 5.36 -7.65
N ALA A 13 -22.73 5.39 -8.80
CA ALA A 13 -23.38 4.20 -9.36
C ALA A 13 -22.35 3.16 -9.83
N ALA A 14 -21.31 3.59 -10.54
CA ALA A 14 -20.25 2.74 -11.06
C ALA A 14 -19.37 2.12 -9.96
N MET A 15 -19.14 2.83 -8.86
CA MET A 15 -18.44 2.30 -7.67
C MET A 15 -19.04 0.98 -7.18
N ARG A 16 -20.37 0.85 -7.24
CA ARG A 16 -21.08 -0.36 -6.79
C ARG A 16 -20.85 -1.57 -7.71
N LYS A 17 -20.38 -1.33 -8.93
CA LYS A 17 -20.08 -2.36 -9.93
C LYS A 17 -18.60 -2.75 -9.96
N LEU A 18 -17.74 -2.03 -9.24
CA LEU A 18 -16.32 -2.37 -9.17
C LEU A 18 -16.12 -3.66 -8.37
N HIS A 19 -15.43 -4.62 -8.99
CA HIS A 19 -14.98 -5.80 -8.28
C HIS A 19 -13.88 -5.44 -7.26
N PRO A 20 -13.88 -6.07 -6.06
CA PRO A 20 -12.76 -5.98 -5.14
C PRO A 20 -11.43 -6.39 -5.79
N ALA A 21 -10.32 -5.86 -5.30
CA ALA A 21 -9.01 -6.34 -5.74
C ALA A 21 -8.83 -7.82 -5.37
N THR A 22 -8.26 -8.57 -6.30
CA THR A 22 -7.98 -10.00 -6.10
C THR A 22 -6.83 -10.20 -5.13
N LYS A 23 -6.74 -11.39 -4.51
CA LYS A 23 -5.59 -11.75 -3.67
C LYS A 23 -4.26 -11.63 -4.42
N ARG A 24 -4.24 -11.98 -5.71
CA ARG A 24 -3.06 -11.84 -6.58
C ARG A 24 -2.62 -10.39 -6.72
N GLN A 25 -3.55 -9.47 -6.96
CA GLN A 25 -3.26 -8.04 -7.04
C GLN A 25 -2.74 -7.48 -5.71
N MET A 26 -3.35 -7.88 -4.59
CA MET A 26 -2.91 -7.45 -3.27
C MET A 26 -1.51 -7.99 -2.92
N GLN A 27 -1.22 -9.25 -3.26
CA GLN A 27 0.10 -9.84 -3.06
C GLN A 27 1.16 -9.16 -3.92
N TRP A 28 0.86 -8.90 -5.21
CA TRP A 28 1.75 -8.15 -6.09
C TRP A 28 2.04 -6.76 -5.52
N GLY A 29 1.01 -6.07 -5.03
CA GLY A 29 1.17 -4.76 -4.40
C GLY A 29 2.10 -4.82 -3.18
N TYR A 30 1.95 -5.85 -2.34
CA TYR A 30 2.86 -6.06 -1.21
C TYR A 30 4.31 -6.23 -1.67
N ASP A 31 4.56 -7.11 -2.63
CA ASP A 31 5.92 -7.41 -3.09
C ASP A 31 6.60 -6.26 -3.85
N ASN A 32 5.85 -5.28 -4.34
CA ASN A 32 6.35 -4.17 -5.18
C ASN A 32 6.24 -2.78 -4.53
N SER A 33 5.73 -2.69 -3.29
CA SER A 33 5.50 -1.40 -2.63
C SER A 33 6.05 -1.32 -1.21
N VAL A 34 6.76 -2.35 -0.74
CA VAL A 34 7.44 -2.36 0.56
C VAL A 34 8.87 -2.88 0.43
N TYR A 35 9.72 -2.58 1.39
CA TYR A 35 11.08 -3.08 1.42
C TYR A 35 11.19 -4.33 2.30
N PHE A 36 12.07 -5.25 1.91
CA PHE A 36 12.37 -6.44 2.70
C PHE A 36 13.70 -6.25 3.44
N TYR A 37 13.67 -6.37 4.77
CA TYR A 37 14.83 -6.10 5.61
C TYR A 37 15.27 -7.32 6.43
N ALA A 38 16.56 -7.34 6.76
CA ALA A 38 17.12 -8.15 7.82
C ALA A 38 17.68 -7.24 8.91
N TYR A 39 17.40 -7.52 10.19
CA TYR A 39 17.92 -6.72 11.30
C TYR A 39 19.12 -7.41 11.93
N ARG A 40 20.30 -6.78 11.82
CA ARG A 40 21.58 -7.29 12.32
C ARG A 40 21.98 -6.62 13.63
N LEU A 41 22.47 -7.41 14.58
CA LEU A 41 23.15 -6.95 15.80
C LEU A 41 24.66 -6.89 15.57
N LYS A 42 25.38 -6.14 16.42
CA LYS A 42 26.84 -5.97 16.31
C LYS A 42 27.63 -7.28 16.37
N ASN A 43 27.08 -8.33 16.97
CA ASN A 43 27.69 -9.66 17.06
C ASN A 43 27.42 -10.54 15.81
N GLY A 44 26.81 -9.99 14.76
CA GLY A 44 26.49 -10.71 13.52
C GLY A 44 25.15 -11.44 13.52
N ASN A 45 24.45 -11.51 14.66
CA ASN A 45 23.12 -12.12 14.72
C ASN A 45 22.11 -11.30 13.91
N THR A 46 21.51 -11.93 12.91
CA THR A 46 20.62 -11.30 11.94
C THR A 46 19.26 -12.00 11.95
N THR A 47 18.21 -11.21 11.89
CA THR A 47 16.83 -11.72 11.84
C THR A 47 16.15 -11.27 10.57
N CYS A 48 15.58 -12.21 9.81
CA CYS A 48 14.71 -11.89 8.68
C CYS A 48 13.44 -11.20 9.19
N MET A 49 13.17 -9.97 8.76
CA MET A 49 11.95 -9.26 9.15
C MET A 49 10.71 -9.72 8.39
N GLU A 50 10.86 -10.68 7.47
CA GLU A 50 9.75 -11.29 6.75
C GLU A 50 9.23 -12.57 7.39
N CYS A 51 10.11 -13.54 7.65
CA CYS A 51 9.70 -14.84 8.20
C CYS A 51 10.13 -15.07 9.66
N GLY A 52 10.80 -14.09 10.28
CA GLY A 52 11.28 -14.18 11.65
C GLY A 52 12.53 -15.05 11.86
N HIS A 53 12.98 -15.80 10.84
CA HIS A 53 14.13 -16.70 10.95
C HIS A 53 15.42 -15.95 11.32
N ALA A 54 16.13 -16.47 12.32
CA ALA A 54 17.41 -15.95 12.79
C ALA A 54 18.58 -16.73 12.19
N PHE A 55 19.63 -16.02 11.76
CA PHE A 55 20.84 -16.57 11.15
C PHE A 55 22.02 -15.61 11.39
N VAL A 56 23.24 -16.02 11.06
CA VAL A 56 24.44 -15.18 11.22
C VAL A 56 24.83 -14.62 9.86
N THR A 57 25.21 -13.34 9.84
CA THR A 57 25.79 -12.68 8.66
C THR A 57 27.07 -11.95 9.08
N GLU A 58 28.05 -11.90 8.19
CA GLU A 58 29.29 -11.16 8.43
C GLU A 58 29.04 -9.65 8.53
N GLY A 59 29.94 -8.95 9.22
CA GLY A 59 29.93 -7.49 9.29
C GLY A 59 30.22 -6.86 7.93
N GLY A 60 29.65 -5.68 7.67
CA GLY A 60 29.87 -4.94 6.43
C GLY A 60 29.00 -5.36 5.24
N MET A 61 28.31 -6.51 5.30
CA MET A 61 27.31 -6.85 4.27
C MET A 61 26.11 -5.91 4.34
N GLU A 62 25.65 -5.41 3.20
CA GLU A 62 24.46 -4.54 3.07
C GLU A 62 23.20 -5.31 2.63
N GLU A 63 23.37 -6.48 2.00
CA GLU A 63 22.27 -7.33 1.54
C GLU A 63 22.54 -8.80 1.86
N THR A 64 21.47 -9.59 1.97
CA THR A 64 21.54 -11.05 2.15
C THR A 64 20.31 -11.72 1.58
N VAL A 65 20.41 -13.02 1.29
CA VAL A 65 19.23 -13.86 1.05
C VAL A 65 18.87 -14.58 2.34
N CYS A 66 17.59 -14.61 2.70
CA CYS A 66 17.15 -15.38 3.85
C CYS A 66 17.27 -16.89 3.55
N PRO A 67 17.99 -17.67 4.38
CA PRO A 67 18.14 -19.11 4.13
C PRO A 67 16.84 -19.91 4.31
N HIS A 68 15.83 -19.33 4.98
CA HIS A 68 14.55 -19.99 5.24
C HIS A 68 13.49 -19.65 4.17
N CYS A 69 13.23 -18.37 3.91
CA CYS A 69 12.18 -17.95 2.97
C CYS A 69 12.68 -17.55 1.58
N GLY A 70 14.00 -17.52 1.35
CA GLY A 70 14.60 -17.19 0.05
C GLY A 70 14.47 -15.72 -0.39
N LYS A 71 13.85 -14.84 0.41
CA LYS A 71 13.76 -13.41 0.06
C LYS A 71 15.13 -12.73 0.11
N ARG A 72 15.38 -11.84 -0.85
CA ARG A 72 16.47 -10.86 -0.80
C ARG A 72 16.12 -9.77 0.20
N LEU A 73 17.04 -9.46 1.10
CA LEU A 73 16.85 -8.57 2.24
C LEU A 73 17.96 -7.53 2.28
N THR A 74 17.61 -6.27 2.50
CA THR A 74 18.57 -5.23 2.88
C THR A 74 18.86 -5.34 4.37
N ILE A 75 20.13 -5.38 4.76
CA ILE A 75 20.56 -5.47 6.15
C ILE A 75 20.50 -4.08 6.79
N LYS A 76 19.88 -4.00 7.96
CA LYS A 76 19.92 -2.82 8.83
C LYS A 76 20.53 -3.21 10.17
N GLU A 77 21.63 -2.56 10.53
CA GLU A 77 22.22 -2.72 11.86
C GLU A 77 21.37 -2.00 12.90
N THR A 78 20.64 -2.75 13.72
CA THR A 78 19.73 -2.16 14.69
C THR A 78 19.34 -3.14 15.80
N LYS A 79 19.08 -2.58 16.99
CA LYS A 79 18.49 -3.30 18.12
C LYS A 79 16.95 -3.28 18.11
N ARG A 80 16.33 -2.61 17.12
CA ARG A 80 14.87 -2.56 17.00
C ARG A 80 14.29 -3.97 16.87
N GLN A 81 13.14 -4.18 17.49
CA GLN A 81 12.43 -5.47 17.50
C GLN A 81 11.26 -5.49 16.51
N ARG A 82 10.76 -4.30 16.15
CA ARG A 82 9.59 -4.12 15.30
C ARG A 82 9.92 -3.22 14.13
N LEU A 83 9.22 -3.45 13.03
CA LEU A 83 9.23 -2.62 11.84
C LEU A 83 7.78 -2.46 11.37
N SER A 84 7.41 -1.23 11.08
CA SER A 84 6.16 -0.88 10.41
C SER A 84 6.53 -0.13 9.14
N GLN A 85 5.97 -0.56 8.02
CA GLN A 85 6.16 0.12 6.73
C GLN A 85 4.79 0.50 6.17
N VAL A 86 4.80 1.55 5.37
CA VAL A 86 3.67 1.94 4.56
C VAL A 86 4.10 1.86 3.10
N GLY A 87 3.24 1.30 2.26
CA GLY A 87 3.41 1.19 0.83
C GLY A 87 2.13 1.57 0.09
N TYR A 88 2.28 1.98 -1.16
CA TYR A 88 1.16 2.25 -2.05
C TYR A 88 1.36 1.55 -3.38
N PHE A 89 0.27 1.05 -3.95
CA PHE A 89 0.23 0.62 -5.35
C PHE A 89 -1.10 1.01 -5.97
N SER A 90 -1.16 0.95 -7.29
CA SER A 90 -2.38 1.26 -8.04
C SER A 90 -2.78 0.15 -9.01
N ILE A 91 -4.07 0.12 -9.32
CA ILE A 91 -4.67 -0.73 -10.35
C ILE A 91 -5.47 0.19 -11.27
N ILE A 92 -5.23 0.08 -12.58
CA ILE A 92 -6.01 0.82 -13.58
C ILE A 92 -7.06 -0.13 -14.17
N THR A 93 -8.33 0.23 -14.04
CA THR A 93 -9.47 -0.52 -14.58
C THR A 93 -10.40 0.40 -15.36
N ALA A 94 -11.37 -0.18 -16.07
CA ALA A 94 -12.48 0.55 -16.67
C ALA A 94 -13.82 -0.03 -16.21
N VAL A 95 -14.82 0.84 -16.05
CA VAL A 95 -16.20 0.45 -15.72
C VAL A 95 -17.15 1.52 -16.25
N ASP A 96 -18.27 1.10 -16.85
CA ASP A 96 -19.28 2.02 -17.42
C ASP A 96 -18.70 3.11 -18.34
N GLY A 97 -17.68 2.77 -19.14
CA GLY A 97 -17.03 3.72 -20.07
C GLY A 97 -16.09 4.73 -19.40
N MET A 98 -15.91 4.67 -18.07
CA MET A 98 -14.95 5.48 -17.32
C MET A 98 -13.65 4.70 -17.07
N GLN A 99 -12.52 5.39 -17.14
CA GLN A 99 -11.27 4.87 -16.60
C GLN A 99 -11.21 5.15 -15.09
N VAL A 100 -10.70 4.19 -14.33
CA VAL A 100 -10.58 4.28 -12.87
C VAL A 100 -9.17 3.89 -12.45
N LEU A 101 -8.45 4.84 -11.86
CA LEU A 101 -7.21 4.57 -11.15
C LEU A 101 -7.56 4.31 -9.69
N ARG A 102 -7.29 3.10 -9.21
CA ARG A 102 -7.60 2.64 -7.86
C ARG A 102 -6.31 2.55 -7.07
N TYR A 103 -6.23 3.21 -5.92
CA TYR A 103 -5.04 3.29 -5.09
C TYR A 103 -5.23 2.50 -3.80
N PHE A 104 -4.26 1.66 -3.50
CA PHE A 104 -4.26 0.75 -2.37
C PHE A 104 -3.14 1.12 -1.42
N PHE A 105 -3.49 1.22 -0.15
CA PHE A 105 -2.59 1.43 0.97
C PHE A 105 -2.24 0.09 1.58
N ILE A 106 -0.95 -0.12 1.83
CA ILE A 106 -0.40 -1.28 2.51
C ILE A 106 0.25 -0.80 3.80
N ARG A 107 -0.10 -1.41 4.92
CA ARG A 107 0.62 -1.25 6.19
C ARG A 107 1.13 -2.61 6.63
N THR A 108 2.45 -2.72 6.83
CA THR A 108 3.09 -3.95 7.29
C THR A 108 3.30 -3.92 8.80
N HIS A 109 3.22 -5.09 9.41
CA HIS A 109 3.52 -5.33 10.82
C HIS A 109 4.52 -6.46 10.90
N GLN A 110 5.76 -6.10 11.20
CA GLN A 110 6.89 -7.01 11.24
C GLN A 110 7.51 -6.98 12.63
N ARG A 111 7.81 -8.15 13.16
CA ARG A 111 8.50 -8.33 14.44
C ARG A 111 9.50 -9.46 14.29
N LYS A 112 10.64 -9.34 14.98
CA LYS A 112 11.61 -10.44 15.05
C LYS A 112 10.93 -11.72 15.53
N GLU A 113 11.36 -12.85 14.98
CA GLU A 113 10.87 -14.19 15.35
C GLU A 113 9.40 -14.45 15.00
N GLU A 114 8.72 -13.54 14.29
CA GLU A 114 7.34 -13.69 13.86
C GLU A 114 7.22 -13.58 12.33
N GLN A 115 6.22 -14.26 11.77
CA GLN A 115 5.84 -14.11 10.37
C GLN A 115 5.25 -12.71 10.15
N SER A 116 5.78 -12.00 9.15
CA SER A 116 5.29 -10.70 8.69
C SER A 116 3.83 -10.77 8.29
N THR A 117 3.06 -9.77 8.69
CA THR A 117 1.67 -9.57 8.29
C THR A 117 1.48 -8.20 7.67
N TYR A 118 0.42 -8.03 6.87
CA TYR A 118 0.07 -6.73 6.32
C TYR A 118 -1.44 -6.57 6.16
N VAL A 119 -1.88 -5.33 6.19
CA VAL A 119 -3.22 -4.92 5.77
C VAL A 119 -3.10 -4.23 4.42
N CYS A 120 -3.99 -4.57 3.49
CA CYS A 120 -4.11 -3.92 2.19
C CYS A 120 -5.53 -3.37 2.04
N THR A 121 -5.68 -2.07 1.78
CA THR A 121 -6.98 -1.41 1.72
C THR A 121 -7.03 -0.44 0.55
N GLU A 122 -8.11 -0.49 -0.24
CA GLU A 122 -8.38 0.55 -1.23
C GLU A 122 -8.75 1.85 -0.53
N VAL A 123 -7.93 2.88 -0.68
CA VAL A 123 -8.07 4.14 0.05
C VAL A 123 -8.53 5.31 -0.83
N MET A 124 -8.33 5.20 -2.13
CA MET A 124 -8.69 6.26 -3.07
C MET A 124 -8.96 5.72 -4.47
N GLN A 125 -9.82 6.41 -5.21
CA GLN A 125 -10.05 6.18 -6.63
C GLN A 125 -10.09 7.53 -7.35
N ARG A 126 -9.56 7.55 -8.57
CA ARG A 126 -9.68 8.64 -9.52
C ARG A 126 -10.43 8.15 -10.74
N TRP A 127 -11.58 8.75 -10.95
CA TRP A 127 -12.49 8.49 -12.04
C TRP A 127 -12.26 9.50 -13.13
N ILE A 128 -12.19 9.04 -14.37
CA ILE A 128 -11.97 9.86 -15.57
C ILE A 128 -13.02 9.45 -16.60
N ASP A 129 -13.86 10.39 -17.02
CA ASP A 129 -14.81 10.13 -18.11
C ASP A 129 -14.18 10.33 -19.49
N LYS A 130 -14.96 10.07 -20.55
CA LYS A 130 -14.54 10.21 -21.94
C LYS A 130 -14.16 11.65 -22.34
N ASP A 131 -14.67 12.64 -21.62
CA ASP A 131 -14.47 14.06 -21.89
C ASP A 131 -13.30 14.62 -21.03
N GLY A 132 -12.64 13.76 -20.24
CA GLY A 132 -11.51 14.11 -19.38
C GLY A 132 -11.91 14.71 -18.03
N ASN A 133 -13.20 14.74 -17.69
CA ASN A 133 -13.63 15.20 -16.37
C ASN A 133 -13.19 14.21 -15.31
N THR A 134 -12.77 14.74 -14.16
CA THR A 134 -12.24 13.91 -13.07
C THR A 134 -13.07 14.00 -11.80
N CYS A 135 -13.22 12.86 -11.12
CA CYS A 135 -13.85 12.78 -9.82
C CYS A 135 -12.99 11.90 -8.91
N THR A 136 -12.74 12.37 -7.69
CA THR A 136 -11.96 11.63 -6.70
C THR A 136 -12.86 11.16 -5.58
N THR A 137 -12.73 9.88 -5.25
CA THR A 137 -13.35 9.28 -4.06
C THR A 137 -12.25 8.78 -3.15
N SER A 138 -12.33 9.03 -1.85
CA SER A 138 -11.35 8.54 -0.89
C SER A 138 -11.98 8.19 0.44
N LYS A 139 -11.28 7.35 1.21
CA LYS A 139 -11.55 7.12 2.62
C LYS A 139 -11.28 8.41 3.40
N LEU A 140 -11.85 8.50 4.61
CA LEU A 140 -11.47 9.53 5.56
C LEU A 140 -9.99 9.37 5.92
N ARG A 141 -9.36 10.50 6.21
CA ARG A 141 -8.07 10.53 6.90
C ARG A 141 -8.30 11.00 8.33
N ALA A 142 -7.41 10.61 9.22
CA ALA A 142 -7.44 11.08 10.59
C ALA A 142 -7.33 12.63 10.58
N PRO A 143 -8.26 13.35 11.22
CA PRO A 143 -8.14 14.80 11.31
C PRO A 143 -6.94 15.16 12.21
N PHE A 144 -6.30 16.30 11.93
CA PHE A 144 -5.19 16.86 12.73
C PHE A 144 -3.89 16.04 12.75
N THR A 145 -3.71 15.09 11.83
CA THR A 145 -2.40 14.46 11.60
C THR A 145 -1.63 15.29 10.56
N TYR A 146 -0.36 15.60 10.85
CA TYR A 146 0.58 16.09 9.82
C TYR A 146 0.97 14.97 8.84
N CYS A 147 0.61 13.72 9.15
CA CYS A 147 0.78 12.55 8.31
C CYS A 147 -0.33 12.50 7.25
N ILE A 148 0.07 12.56 5.97
CA ILE A 148 -0.86 12.58 4.85
C ILE A 148 -1.39 11.15 4.53
N ASP A 149 -0.71 10.12 5.04
CA ASP A 149 -0.94 8.69 4.86
C ASP A 149 -1.74 8.01 5.97
N ASP A 150 -2.29 8.76 6.93
CA ASP A 150 -3.12 8.21 8.01
C ASP A 150 -4.60 8.06 7.58
N TRP A 151 -4.85 6.99 6.82
CA TRP A 151 -6.18 6.60 6.38
C TRP A 151 -6.99 5.94 7.50
N LEU A 152 -8.22 6.41 7.72
CA LEU A 152 -9.23 5.70 8.49
C LEU A 152 -9.77 4.55 7.63
N CYS A 153 -9.06 3.43 7.63
CA CYS A 153 -9.32 2.28 6.76
C CYS A 153 -10.73 1.68 6.92
N GLY A 154 -11.37 1.86 8.08
CA GLY A 154 -12.76 1.46 8.33
C GLY A 154 -13.83 2.40 7.74
N SER A 155 -13.46 3.57 7.23
CA SER A 155 -14.42 4.51 6.64
C SER A 155 -14.80 4.15 5.19
N ASN A 156 -15.93 4.68 4.72
CA ASN A 156 -16.37 4.48 3.34
C ASN A 156 -15.53 5.29 2.34
N LEU A 157 -15.38 4.75 1.13
CA LEU A 157 -14.93 5.54 -0.02
C LEU A 157 -16.05 6.51 -0.42
N GLU A 158 -15.77 7.81 -0.34
CA GLU A 158 -16.75 8.85 -0.67
C GLU A 158 -16.14 9.92 -1.57
N ILE A 159 -16.98 10.60 -2.34
CA ILE A 159 -16.56 11.75 -3.15
C ILE A 159 -15.95 12.83 -2.25
N ARG A 160 -14.78 13.33 -2.63
CA ARG A 160 -14.05 14.44 -1.98
C ARG A 160 -13.66 15.50 -3.00
N THR A 161 -13.83 16.77 -2.63
CA THR A 161 -13.50 17.93 -3.49
C THR A 161 -11.99 18.17 -3.62
N HIS A 162 -11.22 17.97 -2.54
CA HIS A 162 -9.77 18.09 -2.55
C HIS A 162 -9.15 16.94 -1.73
N SER A 163 -8.62 15.93 -2.42
CA SER A 163 -7.73 14.96 -1.78
C SER A 163 -6.29 15.44 -1.94
N THR A 164 -5.72 16.04 -0.89
CA THR A 164 -4.29 16.40 -0.86
C THR A 164 -3.36 15.19 -0.86
N ALA A 165 -3.92 13.96 -0.79
CA ALA A 165 -3.16 12.73 -0.90
C ALA A 165 -2.92 12.29 -2.36
N PHE A 166 -3.63 12.88 -3.33
CA PHE A 166 -3.47 12.51 -4.75
C PHE A 166 -2.02 12.61 -5.23
N PRO A 167 -1.26 13.69 -4.93
CA PRO A 167 0.14 13.80 -5.34
C PRO A 167 1.10 12.80 -4.67
N ILE A 168 0.71 12.18 -3.55
CA ILE A 168 1.58 11.27 -2.78
C ILE A 168 1.46 9.83 -3.26
N VAL A 169 0.27 9.47 -3.74
CA VAL A 169 0.06 8.15 -4.34
C VAL A 169 0.32 8.15 -5.84
N ASP A 170 0.52 9.34 -6.43
CA ASP A 170 0.93 9.46 -7.83
C ASP A 170 2.40 9.00 -7.97
N GLY A 171 2.68 8.17 -8.97
CA GLY A 171 3.99 7.53 -9.15
C GLY A 171 4.23 6.26 -8.33
N CYS A 172 3.22 5.72 -7.63
CA CYS A 172 3.32 4.39 -7.03
C CYS A 172 3.34 3.27 -8.08
N SER A 173 3.81 2.08 -7.68
CA SER A 173 3.84 0.88 -8.53
C SER A 173 2.45 0.58 -9.10
N VAL A 174 2.35 0.37 -10.41
CA VAL A 174 1.09 0.07 -11.11
C VAL A 174 1.01 -1.42 -11.42
N TYR A 175 -0.05 -2.09 -10.95
CA TYR A 175 -0.26 -3.52 -11.23
C TYR A 175 -0.36 -3.74 -12.75
N PRO A 176 0.45 -4.64 -13.33
CA PRO A 176 0.46 -4.88 -14.77
C PRO A 176 -0.88 -5.50 -15.21
N LYS A 177 -1.34 -5.12 -16.40
CA LYS A 177 -2.54 -5.72 -17.02
C LYS A 177 -2.32 -7.20 -17.33
#